data_AF-A0AAD1YLC7-F1
#
_entry.id   AF-A0AAD1YLC7-F1
#
_cell.length_a   1.000
_cell.length_b   1.000
_cell.length_c   1.000
_cell.angle_alpha   90.00
_cell.angle_beta   90.00
_cell.angle_gamma   90.00
#
_symmetry.space_group_name_H-M   'P 1'
#
loop_
_entity.id
_entity.type
_entity.pdbx_description
1 polymer ?
#
loop_
_entity_poly.entity_id
_entity_poly.type
_entity_poly.pdbx_seq_one_letter_code
_entity_poly.pdbx_strand_id
1 'polypeptide(L)'
;MISEERIMNDNLEDLFELISNKFIKVEGIEDEVENVFKTFVYPQNVDIIDDLINQLQYQFNFSGMEFIQLIVSDRNQLNEKIKDNKILNLINILDRKYGYLIKKNLVSKNKPFMFTELQVNVEPSSSVHTLKIKRADGEKFECDITADGLLNLAGAVSGGINLALNTGIFNLNSVIIENYQNNTENVNEIIDRIISNNVGK
;
A
#
# COMPACT_ATOMS: atom_id res chain seq x y z
N MET A 1 -15.32 -9.17 23.31
CA MET A 1 -14.56 -8.91 22.08
C MET A 1 -14.88 -7.49 21.66
N ILE A 2 -14.00 -6.56 22.03
CA ILE A 2 -14.11 -5.17 21.58
C ILE A 2 -13.48 -5.18 20.19
N SER A 3 -14.31 -4.92 19.18
CA SER A 3 -13.95 -4.90 17.77
C SER A 3 -12.79 -3.92 17.52
N GLU A 4 -11.71 -4.43 16.94
CA GLU A 4 -10.55 -3.67 16.44
C GLU A 4 -10.93 -2.67 15.32
N GLU A 5 -12.18 -2.64 14.88
CA GLU A 5 -12.74 -1.65 13.94
C GLU A 5 -13.09 -0.29 14.56
N ARG A 6 -12.84 -0.06 15.86
CA ARG A 6 -13.19 1.21 16.51
C ARG A 6 -12.11 2.30 16.50
N ILE A 7 -10.97 2.07 15.86
CA ILE A 7 -9.86 3.05 15.77
C ILE A 7 -9.73 3.54 14.34
N MET A 8 -10.74 4.26 13.83
CA MET A 8 -10.63 4.87 12.49
C MET A 8 -11.47 6.12 12.29
N ASN A 9 -11.74 6.88 13.37
CA ASN A 9 -12.41 8.17 13.27
C ASN A 9 -12.07 9.13 14.43
N ASP A 10 -10.87 9.01 15.00
CA ASP A 10 -10.36 10.10 15.85
C ASP A 10 -10.03 11.27 14.91
N ASN A 11 -10.57 12.44 15.22
CA ASN A 11 -10.23 13.67 14.50
C ASN A 11 -8.71 13.81 14.50
N LEU A 12 -8.10 14.07 13.34
CA LEU A 12 -6.65 14.25 13.21
C LEU A 12 -6.13 15.32 14.20
N GLU A 13 -6.98 16.28 14.54
CA GLU A 13 -6.73 17.29 15.57
C GLU A 13 -6.66 16.69 16.98
N ASP A 14 -7.58 15.81 17.36
CA ASP A 14 -7.60 15.15 18.68
C ASP A 14 -6.33 14.30 18.87
N LEU A 15 -5.95 13.57 17.81
CA LEU A 15 -4.71 12.79 17.77
C LEU A 15 -3.48 13.69 17.94
N PHE A 16 -3.46 14.82 17.23
CA PHE A 16 -2.37 15.79 17.33
C PHE A 16 -2.28 16.41 18.73
N GLU A 17 -3.41 16.79 19.33
CA GLU A 17 -3.45 17.35 20.69
C GLU A 17 -2.98 16.34 21.73
N LEU A 18 -3.42 15.08 21.63
CA LEU A 18 -2.98 13.99 22.52
C LEU A 18 -1.46 13.84 22.52
N ILE A 19 -0.86 13.75 21.33
CA ILE A 19 0.59 13.62 21.17
C ILE A 19 1.32 14.87 21.66
N SER A 20 0.84 16.05 21.27
CA SER A 20 1.47 17.32 21.65
C SER A 20 1.51 17.50 23.16
N ASN A 21 0.44 17.15 23.87
CA ASN A 21 0.37 17.21 25.34
C ASN A 21 1.36 16.27 26.04
N LYS A 22 1.73 15.16 25.39
CA LYS A 22 2.77 14.26 25.90
C LYS A 22 4.17 14.81 25.64
N PHE A 23 4.40 15.39 24.46
CA PHE A 23 5.70 15.94 24.05
C PHE A 23 6.10 17.22 24.76
N ILE A 24 5.15 18.08 25.10
CA ILE A 24 5.44 19.32 25.86
C ILE A 24 6.10 19.03 27.22
N LYS A 25 5.93 17.82 27.77
CA LYS A 25 6.50 17.41 29.06
C LYS A 25 7.92 16.87 28.96
N VAL A 26 8.47 16.72 27.76
CA VAL A 26 9.79 16.13 27.51
C VAL A 26 10.74 17.21 27.03
N GLU A 27 11.78 17.49 27.82
CA GLU A 27 12.85 18.42 27.44
C GLU A 27 13.71 17.79 26.33
N GLY A 28 14.02 18.54 25.27
CA GLY A 28 14.83 18.03 24.16
C GLY A 28 14.12 17.02 23.25
N ILE A 29 12.78 16.94 23.29
CA ILE A 29 11.98 15.96 22.53
C ILE A 29 12.30 15.90 21.03
N GLU A 30 12.64 17.03 20.42
CA GLU A 30 12.98 17.13 19.00
C GLU A 30 14.20 16.26 18.66
N ASP A 31 15.28 16.39 19.44
CA ASP A 31 16.51 15.63 19.27
C ASP A 31 16.31 14.16 19.62
N GLU A 32 15.56 13.88 20.69
CA GLU A 32 15.29 12.50 21.12
C GLU A 32 14.49 11.72 20.07
N VAL A 33 13.41 12.30 19.56
CA VAL A 33 12.59 11.67 18.51
C VAL A 33 13.39 11.56 17.22
N GLU A 34 14.15 12.59 16.83
CA GLU A 34 15.00 12.50 15.64
C GLU A 34 16.04 11.38 15.75
N ASN A 35 16.62 11.16 16.93
CA ASN A 35 17.57 10.07 17.17
C ASN A 35 16.91 8.69 17.03
N VAL A 36 15.68 8.51 17.52
CA VAL A 36 14.92 7.27 17.31
C VAL A 36 14.74 7.02 15.81
N PHE A 37 14.27 8.01 15.07
CA PHE A 37 14.04 7.86 13.63
C PHE A 37 15.32 7.58 12.85
N LYS A 38 16.41 8.29 13.16
CA LYS A 38 17.72 8.06 12.55
C LYS A 38 18.25 6.65 12.82
N THR A 39 17.96 6.09 13.99
CA THR A 39 18.43 4.76 14.38
C THR A 39 17.67 3.65 13.67
N PHE A 40 16.34 3.79 13.52
CA PHE A 40 15.49 2.70 13.06
C PHE A 40 15.01 2.84 11.61
N VAL A 41 15.02 4.04 11.03
CA VAL A 41 14.51 4.27 9.67
C VAL A 41 15.65 4.33 8.66
N TYR A 42 16.07 3.15 8.19
CA TYR A 42 17.07 3.00 7.14
C TYR A 42 16.72 1.85 6.19
N PRO A 43 17.17 1.87 4.91
CA PRO A 43 16.67 0.95 3.88
C PRO A 43 16.86 -0.54 4.15
N GLN A 44 17.86 -0.92 4.94
CA GLN A 44 18.16 -2.31 5.27
C GLN A 44 17.35 -2.84 6.46
N ASN A 45 16.67 -1.97 7.21
CA ASN A 45 15.79 -2.43 8.27
C ASN A 45 14.49 -2.95 7.65
N VAL A 46 14.17 -4.22 7.93
CA VAL A 46 12.93 -4.86 7.46
C VAL A 46 11.76 -4.67 8.44
N ASP A 47 12.06 -4.29 9.68
CA ASP A 47 11.10 -4.17 10.79
C ASP A 47 10.87 -2.71 11.23
N ILE A 48 11.12 -1.74 10.32
CA ILE A 48 11.06 -0.29 10.59
C ILE A 48 9.84 0.11 11.41
N ILE A 49 8.66 -0.40 11.06
CA ILE A 49 7.40 -0.01 11.71
C ILE A 49 7.32 -0.57 13.12
N ASP A 50 7.66 -1.84 13.32
CA ASP A 50 7.63 -2.46 14.65
C ASP A 50 8.69 -1.86 15.58
N ASP A 51 9.90 -1.65 15.08
CA ASP A 51 10.98 -1.01 15.82
C ASP A 51 10.58 0.41 16.24
N LEU A 52 10.06 1.22 15.33
CA LEU A 52 9.60 2.57 15.66
C LEU A 52 8.47 2.56 16.70
N ILE A 53 7.46 1.69 16.53
CA ILE A 53 6.34 1.60 17.47
C ILE A 53 6.86 1.29 18.87
N ASN A 54 7.70 0.26 18.98
CA ASN A 54 8.22 -0.21 20.25
C ASN A 54 9.10 0.85 20.93
N GLN A 55 9.96 1.52 20.17
CA GLN A 55 10.92 2.48 20.72
C GLN A 55 10.27 3.79 21.12
N LEU A 56 9.32 4.29 20.31
CA LEU A 56 8.53 5.46 20.67
C LEU A 56 7.68 5.19 21.93
N GLN A 57 7.08 4.01 22.02
CA GLN A 57 6.29 3.63 23.19
C GLN A 57 7.17 3.48 24.44
N TYR A 58 8.33 2.83 24.32
CA TYR A 58 9.27 2.65 25.42
C TYR A 58 9.80 3.97 25.96
N GLN A 59 10.23 4.89 25.08
CA GLN A 59 10.91 6.12 25.48
C GLN A 59 9.94 7.21 25.96
N PHE A 60 8.74 7.31 25.35
CA PHE A 60 7.87 8.47 25.54
C PHE A 60 6.47 8.11 26.09
N ASN A 61 6.20 6.83 26.35
CA ASN A 61 4.94 6.36 26.96
C ASN A 61 3.67 6.80 26.19
N PHE A 62 3.71 6.72 24.87
CA PHE A 62 2.56 6.92 23.99
C PHE A 62 2.52 5.86 22.89
N SER A 63 1.39 5.74 22.18
CA SER A 63 1.29 4.78 21.08
C SER A 63 2.18 5.24 19.92
N GLY A 64 3.28 4.54 19.67
CA GLY A 64 4.14 4.82 18.51
C GLY A 64 3.37 4.79 17.19
N MET A 65 2.32 3.97 17.10
CA MET A 65 1.44 3.89 15.93
C MET A 65 0.65 5.20 15.71
N GLU A 66 0.12 5.81 16.75
CA GLU A 66 -0.59 7.10 16.67
C GLU A 66 0.31 8.20 16.11
N PHE A 67 1.58 8.23 16.52
CA PHE A 67 2.54 9.21 16.01
C PHE A 67 2.95 8.93 14.56
N ILE A 68 3.17 7.66 14.21
CA ILE A 68 3.40 7.27 12.81
C ILE A 68 2.20 7.67 11.94
N GLN A 69 0.97 7.49 12.44
CA GLN A 69 -0.26 7.93 11.75
C GLN A 69 -0.26 9.44 11.48
N LEU A 70 0.17 10.28 12.43
CA LEU A 70 0.31 11.73 12.22
C LEU A 70 1.32 12.05 11.11
N ILE A 71 2.43 11.32 11.04
CA ILE A 71 3.47 11.51 10.01
C ILE A 71 2.97 11.13 8.62
N VAL A 72 2.14 10.07 8.50
CA VAL A 72 1.66 9.61 7.19
C VAL A 72 0.35 10.26 6.73
N SER A 73 -0.40 10.89 7.64
CA SER A 73 -1.66 11.58 7.34
C SER A 73 -1.48 12.88 6.53
N ASP A 74 -2.52 13.26 5.79
CA ASP A 74 -2.61 14.57 5.15
C ASP A 74 -2.93 15.65 6.20
N ARG A 75 -1.90 16.40 6.59
CA ARG A 75 -1.98 17.43 7.64
C ARG A 75 -2.53 18.77 7.16
N ASN A 76 -2.89 18.92 5.89
CA ASN A 76 -3.53 20.15 5.39
C ASN A 76 -4.90 20.42 6.04
N GLN A 77 -5.48 19.41 6.67
CA GLN A 77 -6.78 19.47 7.37
C GLN A 77 -6.68 20.03 8.79
N LEU A 78 -5.47 20.23 9.33
CA LEU A 78 -5.26 20.80 10.67
C LEU A 78 -5.57 22.30 10.70
N ASN A 79 -6.21 22.76 11.78
CA ASN A 79 -6.50 24.17 12.04
C ASN A 79 -5.25 25.08 11.91
N GLU A 80 -5.44 26.29 11.39
CA GLU A 80 -4.37 27.30 11.27
C GLU A 80 -3.66 27.61 12.59
N LYS A 81 -4.35 27.53 13.72
CA LYS A 81 -3.76 27.74 15.05
C LYS A 81 -2.71 26.68 15.43
N ILE A 82 -2.72 25.53 14.75
CA ILE A 82 -1.79 24.42 14.98
C ILE A 82 -0.54 24.56 14.08
N LYS A 83 -0.58 25.39 13.03
CA LYS A 83 0.50 25.49 12.03
C LYS A 83 1.84 25.97 12.60
N ASP A 84 1.83 26.81 13.64
CA ASP A 84 3.04 27.32 14.30
C ASP A 84 3.52 26.45 15.47
N ASN A 85 2.93 25.26 15.65
CA ASN A 85 3.28 24.36 16.75
C ASN A 85 4.63 23.66 16.49
N LYS A 86 5.53 23.69 17.50
CA LYS A 86 6.84 23.03 17.43
C LYS A 86 6.76 21.53 17.13
N ILE A 87 5.76 20.84 17.68
CA ILE A 87 5.54 19.41 17.45
C ILE A 87 5.11 19.16 16.01
N LEU A 88 4.28 20.03 15.43
CA LEU A 88 3.95 19.94 14.01
C LEU A 88 5.19 20.17 13.13
N ASN A 89 6.05 21.12 13.49
CA ASN A 89 7.32 21.33 12.79
C ASN A 89 8.22 20.09 12.86
N LEU A 90 8.34 19.45 14.03
CA LEU A 90 9.03 18.18 14.18
C LEU A 90 8.44 17.09 13.28
N ILE A 91 7.12 16.87 13.32
CA ILE A 91 6.43 15.90 12.47
C ILE A 91 6.71 16.16 10.98
N ASN A 92 6.68 17.42 10.55
CA ASN A 92 6.96 17.80 9.17
C ASN A 92 8.42 17.55 8.77
N ILE A 93 9.38 17.77 9.68
CA ILE A 93 10.79 17.43 9.46
C ILE A 93 10.94 15.92 9.30
N LEU A 94 10.31 15.13 10.17
CA LEU A 94 10.36 13.67 10.13
C LEU A 94 9.69 13.11 8.86
N ASP A 95 8.54 13.62 8.44
CA ASP A 95 7.90 13.20 7.18
C ASP A 95 8.80 13.50 5.97
N ARG A 96 9.42 14.68 5.93
CA ARG A 96 10.36 15.03 4.84
C ARG A 96 11.59 14.12 4.80
N LYS A 97 12.16 13.79 5.96
CA LYS A 97 13.38 12.97 6.06
C LYS A 97 13.10 11.47 5.87
N TYR A 98 12.01 10.97 6.45
CA TYR A 98 11.77 9.55 6.67
C TYR A 98 10.43 9.04 6.13
N GLY A 99 9.51 9.95 5.79
CA GLY A 99 8.12 9.64 5.45
C GLY A 99 7.97 8.66 4.30
N TYR A 100 8.85 8.71 3.29
CA TYR A 100 8.83 7.74 2.19
C TYR A 100 9.00 6.29 2.68
N LEU A 101 10.04 6.02 3.48
CA LEU A 101 10.31 4.68 3.99
C LEU A 101 9.22 4.21 4.96
N ILE A 102 8.72 5.11 5.80
CA ILE A 102 7.63 4.80 6.75
C ILE A 102 6.35 4.45 5.99
N LYS A 103 5.92 5.29 5.04
CA LYS A 103 4.71 5.06 4.24
C LYS A 103 4.80 3.74 3.49
N LYS A 104 5.94 3.48 2.85
CA LYS A 104 6.22 2.22 2.14
C LYS A 104 6.05 1.01 3.05
N ASN A 105 6.78 0.97 4.18
CA ASN A 105 6.77 -0.19 5.08
C ASN A 105 5.42 -0.37 5.79
N LEU A 106 4.72 0.73 6.10
CA LEU A 106 3.38 0.68 6.68
C LEU A 106 2.37 0.05 5.71
N VAL A 107 2.46 0.38 4.41
CA VAL A 107 1.63 -0.26 3.38
C VAL A 107 2.00 -1.73 3.22
N SER A 108 3.29 -2.08 3.17
CA SER A 108 3.72 -3.48 3.10
C SER A 108 3.20 -4.30 4.29
N LYS A 109 3.17 -3.73 5.50
CA LYS A 109 2.64 -4.39 6.70
C LYS A 109 1.12 -4.59 6.65
N ASN A 110 0.37 -3.55 6.28
CA ASN A 110 -1.09 -3.61 6.30
C ASN A 110 -1.69 -4.34 5.09
N LYS A 111 -0.98 -4.34 3.96
CA LYS A 111 -1.42 -4.88 2.67
C LYS A 111 -0.27 -5.65 2.01
N PRO A 112 0.18 -6.76 2.64
CA PRO A 112 1.33 -7.50 2.15
C PRO A 112 1.06 -8.02 0.73
N PHE A 113 1.97 -7.70 -0.20
CA PHE A 113 1.92 -8.13 -1.60
C PHE A 113 0.65 -7.74 -2.37
N MET A 114 -0.11 -6.74 -1.92
CA MET A 114 -1.27 -6.26 -2.67
C MET A 114 -0.85 -5.59 -3.97
N PHE A 115 -1.35 -6.07 -5.11
CA PHE A 115 -1.13 -5.43 -6.40
C PHE A 115 -2.05 -4.22 -6.58
N THR A 116 -1.51 -3.16 -7.17
CA THR A 116 -2.25 -1.91 -7.49
C THR A 116 -2.26 -1.61 -8.97
N GLU A 117 -1.30 -2.15 -9.72
CA GLU A 117 -1.22 -1.97 -11.16
C GLU A 117 -0.69 -3.25 -11.79
N LEU A 118 -1.29 -3.62 -12.93
CA LEU A 118 -0.87 -4.70 -13.80
C LEU A 118 -0.92 -4.17 -15.23
N GLN A 119 0.20 -4.19 -15.93
CA GLN A 119 0.30 -3.73 -17.31
C GLN A 119 1.03 -4.77 -18.16
N VAL A 120 0.47 -5.08 -19.33
CA VAL A 120 1.11 -5.92 -20.34
C VAL A 120 1.50 -5.03 -21.52
N ASN A 121 2.78 -5.02 -21.89
CA ASN A 121 3.28 -4.36 -23.08
C ASN A 121 3.57 -5.42 -24.15
N VAL A 122 2.77 -5.42 -25.19
CA VAL A 122 2.88 -6.38 -26.31
C VAL A 122 3.79 -5.77 -27.38
N GLU A 123 4.91 -6.45 -27.63
CA GLU A 123 5.84 -6.06 -28.70
C GLU A 123 5.36 -6.64 -30.05
N PRO A 124 5.18 -5.81 -31.09
CA PRO A 124 4.81 -6.29 -32.42
C PRO A 124 5.85 -7.27 -32.96
N SER A 125 5.39 -8.36 -33.56
CA SER A 125 6.25 -9.38 -34.19
C SER A 125 7.25 -10.08 -33.25
N SER A 126 7.05 -10.00 -31.93
CA SER A 126 7.81 -10.74 -30.93
C SER A 126 6.98 -11.89 -30.34
N SER A 127 7.64 -12.99 -29.95
CA SER A 127 7.03 -14.07 -29.15
C SER A 127 7.13 -13.83 -27.64
N VAL A 128 7.86 -12.79 -27.24
CA VAL A 128 8.10 -12.39 -25.86
C VAL A 128 7.62 -10.96 -25.67
N HIS A 129 6.93 -10.73 -24.57
CA HIS A 129 6.31 -9.47 -24.17
C HIS A 129 6.70 -9.13 -22.75
N THR A 130 6.30 -7.97 -22.28
CA THR A 130 6.67 -7.52 -20.93
C THR A 130 5.44 -7.40 -20.04
N LEU A 131 5.49 -8.03 -18.87
CA LEU A 131 4.54 -7.85 -17.78
C LEU A 131 5.14 -6.93 -16.72
N LYS A 132 4.43 -5.86 -16.36
CA LYS A 132 4.78 -4.93 -15.30
C LYS A 132 3.74 -4.99 -14.18
N ILE A 133 4.22 -5.17 -12.96
CA ILE A 133 3.40 -5.23 -11.75
C ILE A 133 3.87 -4.14 -10.80
N LYS A 134 2.92 -3.37 -10.27
CA LYS A 134 3.18 -2.44 -9.17
C LYS A 134 2.41 -2.86 -7.93
N ARG A 135 3.13 -3.03 -6.83
CA ARG A 135 2.57 -3.31 -5.52
C ARG A 135 2.12 -2.04 -4.82
N ALA A 136 1.23 -2.18 -3.83
CA ALA A 136 0.70 -1.07 -3.04
C ALA A 136 1.80 -0.29 -2.29
N ASP A 137 2.89 -0.96 -1.91
CA ASP A 137 4.06 -0.36 -1.28
C ASP A 137 5.02 0.33 -2.27
N GLY A 138 4.65 0.38 -3.55
CA GLY A 138 5.41 1.04 -4.61
C GLY A 138 6.51 0.18 -5.23
N GLU A 139 6.74 -1.05 -4.73
CA GLU A 139 7.63 -2.00 -5.39
C GLU A 139 7.14 -2.33 -6.79
N LYS A 140 8.10 -2.42 -7.72
CA LYS A 140 7.85 -2.70 -9.13
C LYS A 140 8.56 -3.97 -9.53
N PHE A 141 7.83 -4.82 -10.23
CA PHE A 141 8.36 -6.03 -10.82
C PHE A 141 8.10 -6.00 -12.32
N GLU A 142 9.10 -6.42 -13.09
CA GLU A 142 9.04 -6.52 -14.53
C GLU A 142 9.58 -7.87 -14.93
N CYS A 143 8.85 -8.57 -15.80
CA CYS A 143 9.31 -9.84 -16.34
C CYS A 143 8.90 -10.02 -17.79
N ASP A 144 9.68 -10.84 -18.48
CA ASP A 144 9.34 -11.35 -19.80
C ASP A 144 8.21 -12.39 -19.69
N ILE A 145 7.28 -12.36 -20.65
CA ILE A 145 6.14 -13.25 -20.70
C ILE A 145 5.75 -13.58 -22.14
N THR A 146 5.37 -14.82 -22.40
CA THR A 146 4.83 -15.24 -23.71
C THR A 146 3.30 -15.17 -23.71
N ALA A 147 2.68 -15.32 -24.88
CA ALA A 147 1.22 -15.46 -24.98
C ALA A 147 0.70 -16.67 -24.16
N ASP A 148 1.40 -17.81 -24.21
CA ASP A 148 1.07 -18.99 -23.39
C ASP A 148 1.18 -18.70 -21.89
N GLY A 149 2.21 -17.94 -21.48
CA GLY A 149 2.38 -17.48 -20.11
C GLY A 149 1.22 -16.60 -19.64
N LEU A 150 0.76 -15.69 -20.48
CA LEU A 150 -0.41 -14.84 -20.20
C LEU A 150 -1.70 -15.67 -20.06
N LEU A 151 -1.91 -16.66 -20.93
CA LEU A 151 -3.06 -17.57 -20.84
C LEU A 151 -3.04 -18.39 -19.54
N ASN A 152 -1.88 -18.89 -19.13
CA ASN A 152 -1.73 -19.61 -17.87
C ASN A 152 -2.07 -18.72 -16.65
N LEU A 153 -1.58 -17.48 -16.64
CA LEU A 153 -1.92 -16.50 -15.59
C LEU A 153 -3.41 -16.19 -15.58
N ALA A 154 -4.02 -15.95 -16.74
CA ALA A 154 -5.45 -15.68 -16.87
C ALA A 154 -6.29 -16.84 -16.32
N GLY A 155 -5.93 -18.09 -16.64
CA GLY A 155 -6.60 -19.28 -16.12
C GLY A 155 -6.53 -19.39 -14.60
N ALA A 156 -5.34 -19.19 -14.01
CA ALA A 156 -5.17 -19.25 -12.56
C ALA A 156 -5.98 -18.16 -11.83
N VAL A 157 -5.91 -16.92 -12.32
CA VAL A 157 -6.66 -15.78 -11.74
C VAL A 157 -8.17 -15.99 -11.90
N SER A 158 -8.64 -16.42 -13.07
CA SER A 158 -10.05 -16.72 -13.32
C SER A 158 -10.58 -17.82 -12.39
N GLY A 159 -9.79 -18.86 -12.14
CA GLY A 159 -10.13 -19.90 -11.16
C GLY A 159 -10.28 -19.34 -9.74
N GLY A 160 -9.35 -18.46 -9.33
CA GLY A 160 -9.42 -17.74 -8.05
C GLY A 160 -10.64 -16.83 -7.93
N ILE A 161 -10.98 -16.07 -8.98
CA ILE A 161 -12.19 -15.21 -9.03
C ILE A 161 -13.44 -16.07 -8.84
N ASN A 162 -13.55 -17.19 -9.57
CA ASN A 162 -14.69 -18.09 -9.44
C ASN A 162 -14.84 -18.61 -8.00
N LEU A 163 -13.74 -19.00 -7.36
CA LEU A 163 -13.76 -19.42 -5.95
C LEU A 163 -14.21 -18.28 -5.01
N ALA A 164 -13.66 -17.07 -5.17
CA ALA A 164 -13.98 -15.92 -4.33
C ALA A 164 -15.44 -15.45 -4.47
N LEU A 165 -15.99 -15.51 -5.69
CA LEU A 165 -17.39 -15.21 -5.96
C LEU A 165 -18.33 -16.24 -5.30
N ASN A 166 -17.98 -17.53 -5.42
CA ASN A 166 -18.78 -18.60 -4.83
C ASN A 166 -18.75 -18.60 -3.28
N THR A 167 -17.72 -18.01 -2.66
CA THR A 167 -17.64 -17.86 -1.20
C THR A 167 -18.29 -16.60 -0.66
N GLY A 168 -18.83 -15.72 -1.52
CA GLY A 168 -19.67 -14.60 -1.11
C GLY A 168 -18.97 -13.26 -0.96
N ILE A 169 -17.77 -13.07 -1.53
CA ILE A 169 -17.01 -11.81 -1.45
C ILE A 169 -17.50 -10.87 -2.57
N PHE A 170 -18.49 -10.02 -2.27
CA PHE A 170 -19.23 -9.25 -3.29
C PHE A 170 -18.95 -7.74 -3.32
N ASN A 171 -17.84 -7.26 -2.76
CA ASN A 171 -17.45 -5.84 -2.92
C ASN A 171 -16.82 -5.59 -4.29
N LEU A 172 -17.58 -5.89 -5.35
CA LEU A 172 -17.16 -5.75 -6.74
C LEU A 172 -17.79 -4.54 -7.40
N ASN A 173 -17.00 -3.86 -8.21
CA ASN A 173 -17.45 -2.73 -9.02
C ASN A 173 -18.05 -3.24 -10.33
N SER A 174 -19.29 -2.83 -10.65
CA SER A 174 -20.01 -3.28 -11.85
C SER A 174 -19.27 -2.99 -13.15
N VAL A 175 -18.59 -1.85 -13.26
CA VAL A 175 -17.79 -1.48 -14.45
C VAL A 175 -16.61 -2.44 -14.63
N ILE A 176 -15.99 -2.89 -13.53
CA ILE A 176 -14.89 -3.87 -13.59
C ILE A 176 -15.40 -5.22 -14.08
N ILE A 177 -16.60 -5.63 -13.64
CA ILE A 177 -17.24 -6.88 -14.08
C ILE A 177 -17.54 -6.84 -15.58
N GLU A 178 -18.18 -5.77 -16.06
CA GLU A 178 -18.51 -5.60 -17.48
C GLU A 178 -17.26 -5.61 -18.36
N ASN A 179 -16.21 -4.89 -17.95
CA ASN A 179 -14.93 -4.90 -18.68
C ASN A 179 -14.31 -6.30 -18.73
N TYR A 180 -14.37 -7.05 -17.63
CA TYR A 180 -13.89 -8.43 -17.61
C TYR A 180 -14.67 -9.33 -18.57
N GLN A 181 -16.00 -9.24 -18.58
CA GLN A 181 -16.86 -10.02 -19.49
C GLN A 181 -16.54 -9.73 -20.96
N ASN A 182 -16.55 -8.45 -21.35
CA ASN A 182 -16.26 -8.03 -22.72
C ASN A 182 -14.87 -8.47 -23.19
N ASN A 183 -13.85 -8.34 -22.33
CA ASN A 183 -12.49 -8.77 -22.67
C ASN A 183 -12.40 -10.29 -22.82
N THR A 184 -13.10 -11.05 -21.97
CA THR A 184 -13.10 -12.52 -22.03
C THR A 184 -13.78 -13.03 -23.29
N GLU A 185 -14.89 -12.42 -23.69
CA GLU A 185 -15.59 -12.73 -24.95
C GLU A 185 -14.68 -12.51 -26.16
N ASN A 186 -14.06 -11.33 -26.27
CA ASN A 186 -13.13 -11.02 -27.35
C ASN A 186 -11.94 -12.00 -27.43
N VAL A 187 -11.38 -12.37 -26.28
CA VAL A 187 -10.27 -13.34 -26.21
C VAL A 187 -10.74 -14.72 -26.68
N ASN A 188 -11.92 -15.17 -26.25
CA ASN A 188 -12.48 -16.45 -26.68
C ASN A 188 -12.70 -16.51 -28.19
N GLU A 189 -13.25 -15.45 -28.80
CA GLU A 189 -13.43 -15.39 -30.26
C GLU A 189 -12.09 -15.51 -31.02
N ILE A 190 -11.03 -14.89 -30.51
CA ILE A 190 -9.69 -14.99 -31.10
C ILE A 190 -9.13 -16.40 -30.95
N ILE A 191 -9.27 -17.02 -29.77
CA ILE A 191 -8.81 -18.38 -29.51
C ILE A 191 -9.54 -19.37 -30.42
N ASP A 192 -10.87 -19.27 -30.53
CA ASP A 192 -11.67 -20.16 -31.38
C ASP A 192 -11.25 -20.07 -32.86
N ARG A 193 -10.96 -18.86 -33.34
CA ARG A 193 -10.42 -18.65 -34.70
C ARG A 193 -9.05 -19.29 -34.89
N ILE A 194 -8.16 -19.22 -33.89
CA ILE A 194 -6.84 -19.85 -33.95
C ILE A 194 -7.01 -21.38 -33.99
N ILE A 195 -7.86 -21.93 -33.13
CA ILE A 195 -8.15 -23.37 -33.08
C ILE A 195 -8.74 -23.82 -34.42
N SER A 196 -9.77 -23.15 -34.95
CA SER A 196 -10.39 -23.53 -36.23
C SER A 196 -9.40 -23.51 -37.39
N ASN A 197 -8.45 -22.57 -37.40
CA ASN A 197 -7.41 -22.47 -38.42
C ASN A 197 -6.31 -23.52 -38.26
N ASN A 198 -6.08 -24.01 -37.05
CA ASN A 198 -5.07 -25.03 -36.77
C ASN A 198 -5.59 -26.46 -36.93
N VAL A 199 -6.91 -26.70 -36.77
CA VAL A 199 -7.54 -28.02 -36.96
C VAL A 199 -7.71 -28.39 -38.46
N GLY A 200 -7.51 -27.44 -39.37
CA GLY A 200 -7.56 -27.64 -40.83
C GLY A 200 -6.22 -27.95 -41.50
N LYS A 201 -5.15 -28.25 -40.74
CA LYS A 201 -3.84 -28.72 -41.21
C LYS A 201 -3.51 -30.06 -40.57
#